data_AF-A0A645C307-F1
#
_entry.id   AF-A0A645C307-F1
#
_cell.length_a   1.000
_cell.length_b   1.000
_cell.length_c   1.000
_cell.angle_alpha   90.00
_cell.angle_beta   90.00
_cell.angle_gamma   90.00
#
_symmetry.space_group_name_H-M   'P 1'
#
loop_
_entity.id
_entity.type
_entity.pdbx_description
1 polymer ?
#
loop_
_entity_poly.entity_id
_entity_poly.type
_entity_poly.pdbx_seq_one_letter_code
_entity_poly.pdbx_strand_id
1 'polypeptide(L)'
;MKRKDDGTVEEVLFGFLKELEAFEYAMESLDHIWNVLFPSENGKWHHLRVVNYKEAYVFIDITGDLKPIELKKPNSINELPDYRFPDLNGWTNLVHEARNWLKFVAKDWIAANKRVRIEYPLDYRKGIVPHALIRATFADYFRFDLEVGPEKKQKIIELVESLYLRRSENTELESLTANEYFNYCKIAYIAAKREDEEVDETLSGRELYRMFADGRDDGLLEIDGDSQQEFADWIDGKHPKKGMGGHPWEIKRGGNTTHITLAVYRPRYSQHNRFVIELCGEAWTRFAETLKMLYAIHEAGLPITITNPESVRKRLLAQDNVGVIPSYDSYHRANQYFPAKQDVFEVLHYKDLGRYKRRVTPFITWEPLPILRPI
;
A
#
# COMPACT_ATOMS: atom_id res chain seq x y z
N MET A 1 -1.51 -40.54 18.03
CA MET A 1 -0.41 -41.49 18.29
C MET A 1 0.77 -40.67 18.81
N LYS A 2 1.10 -40.74 20.09
CA LYS A 2 2.24 -39.99 20.67
C LYS A 2 3.52 -40.55 20.06
N ARG A 3 4.22 -39.76 19.23
CA ARG A 3 5.57 -40.11 18.75
C ARG A 3 6.50 -40.09 19.97
N LYS A 4 7.32 -41.12 20.07
CA LYS A 4 8.25 -41.39 21.18
C LYS A 4 9.59 -40.76 20.81
N ASP A 5 10.18 -40.00 21.74
CA ASP A 5 11.53 -39.41 21.71
C ASP A 5 11.85 -38.39 20.61
N ASP A 6 10.99 -37.38 20.45
CA ASP A 6 11.46 -36.09 19.92
C ASP A 6 11.92 -35.26 21.14
N GLY A 7 13.13 -34.69 21.09
CA GLY A 7 13.73 -33.90 22.17
C GLY A 7 12.88 -32.70 22.63
N THR A 8 13.43 -31.81 23.46
CA THR A 8 12.70 -30.59 23.82
C THR A 8 12.36 -29.77 22.55
N VAL A 9 11.34 -28.91 22.61
CA VAL A 9 10.93 -28.10 21.46
C VAL A 9 12.11 -27.29 20.92
N GLU A 10 12.93 -26.77 21.82
CA GLU A 10 14.20 -26.09 21.52
C GLU A 10 15.13 -26.99 20.72
N GLU A 11 15.36 -28.24 21.17
CA GLU A 11 16.24 -29.18 20.48
C GLU A 11 15.75 -29.48 19.05
N VAL A 12 14.43 -29.58 18.85
CA VAL A 12 13.85 -29.75 17.52
C VAL A 12 14.11 -28.53 16.63
N LEU A 13 13.88 -27.32 17.17
CA LEU A 13 14.07 -26.06 16.45
C LEU A 13 15.54 -25.80 16.10
N PHE A 14 16.46 -25.95 17.05
CA PHE A 14 17.90 -25.82 16.79
C PHE A 14 18.40 -26.90 15.83
N GLY A 15 17.88 -28.13 15.94
CA GLY A 15 18.18 -29.20 15.00
C GLY A 15 17.78 -28.84 13.57
N PHE A 16 16.63 -28.19 13.39
CA PHE A 16 16.22 -27.67 12.09
C PHE A 16 17.08 -26.51 11.61
N LEU A 17 17.43 -25.54 12.47
CA LEU A 17 18.32 -24.44 12.09
C LEU A 17 19.65 -24.94 11.55
N LYS A 18 20.24 -25.93 12.22
CA LYS A 18 21.50 -26.55 11.77
C LYS A 18 21.38 -27.20 10.39
N GLU A 19 20.22 -27.80 10.07
CA GLU A 19 19.96 -28.34 8.73
C GLU A 19 19.72 -27.21 7.71
N LEU A 20 19.01 -26.15 8.11
CA LEU A 20 18.66 -25.01 7.26
C LEU A 20 19.89 -24.18 6.86
N GLU A 21 20.88 -24.07 7.74
CA GLU A 21 22.16 -23.38 7.48
C GLU A 21 22.97 -24.01 6.34
N ALA A 22 22.65 -25.24 5.92
CA ALA A 22 23.22 -25.87 4.73
C ALA A 22 22.60 -25.39 3.40
N PHE A 23 21.65 -24.46 3.44
CA PHE A 23 20.96 -23.92 2.28
C PHE A 23 21.19 -22.41 2.12
N GLU A 24 21.25 -21.96 0.87
CA GLU A 24 21.34 -20.55 0.50
C GLU A 24 20.18 -19.75 1.11
N TYR A 25 20.48 -18.52 1.52
CA TYR A 25 19.52 -17.55 2.06
C TYR A 25 19.49 -16.28 1.20
N ALA A 26 18.38 -15.55 1.28
CA ALA A 26 18.31 -14.19 0.77
C ALA A 26 18.86 -13.22 1.83
N MET A 27 19.55 -12.17 1.39
CA MET A 27 19.93 -11.05 2.25
C MET A 27 18.98 -9.88 2.02
N GLU A 28 18.30 -9.43 3.07
CA GLU A 28 17.57 -8.16 3.07
C GLU A 28 18.20 -7.25 4.14
N SER A 29 18.85 -6.17 3.69
CA SER A 29 19.70 -5.32 4.54
C SER A 29 20.83 -6.12 5.23
N LEU A 30 20.68 -6.44 6.52
CA LEU A 30 21.64 -7.22 7.33
C LEU A 30 21.08 -8.59 7.74
N ASP A 31 19.85 -8.91 7.33
CA ASP A 31 19.13 -10.09 7.82
C ASP A 31 19.30 -11.24 6.83
N HIS A 32 19.58 -12.44 7.36
CA HIS A 32 19.58 -13.66 6.55
C HIS A 32 18.19 -14.27 6.61
N ILE A 33 17.57 -14.45 5.44
CA ILE A 33 16.18 -14.89 5.31
C ILE A 33 16.12 -16.19 4.51
N TRP A 34 15.61 -17.23 5.14
CA TRP A 34 15.18 -18.45 4.47
C TRP A 34 13.67 -18.44 4.29
N ASN A 35 13.22 -18.68 3.07
CA ASN A 35 11.81 -18.96 2.77
C ASN A 35 11.71 -20.42 2.30
N VAL A 36 11.09 -21.26 3.13
CA VAL A 36 10.91 -22.69 2.87
C VAL A 36 9.46 -22.93 2.49
N LEU A 37 9.23 -23.21 1.20
CA LEU A 37 7.93 -23.64 0.68
C LEU A 37 7.89 -25.16 0.62
N PHE A 38 6.94 -25.78 1.31
CA PHE A 38 6.85 -27.24 1.36
C PHE A 38 5.41 -27.76 1.50
N PRO A 39 5.09 -28.93 0.93
CA PRO A 39 3.83 -29.60 1.18
C PRO A 39 3.92 -30.48 2.43
N SER A 40 2.84 -30.53 3.20
CA SER A 40 2.62 -31.52 4.24
C SER A 40 2.21 -32.88 3.65
N GLU A 41 2.15 -33.91 4.50
CA GLU A 41 1.73 -35.26 4.08
C GLU A 41 0.29 -35.30 3.52
N ASN A 42 -0.59 -34.38 3.95
CA ASN A 42 -1.96 -34.28 3.46
C ASN A 42 -2.11 -33.40 2.22
N GLY A 43 -1.01 -32.86 1.68
CA GLY A 43 -1.00 -32.00 0.49
C GLY A 43 -1.27 -30.52 0.75
N LYS A 44 -1.46 -30.09 2.01
CA LYS A 44 -1.49 -28.67 2.37
C LYS A 44 -0.10 -28.06 2.17
N TRP A 45 -0.03 -26.88 1.55
CA TRP A 45 1.23 -26.16 1.39
C TRP A 45 1.48 -25.20 2.54
N HIS A 46 2.73 -25.15 2.97
CA HIS A 46 3.25 -24.27 4.02
C HIS A 46 4.33 -23.35 3.46
N HIS A 47 4.37 -22.13 4.00
CA HIS A 47 5.45 -21.16 3.80
C HIS A 47 6.02 -20.81 5.16
N LEU A 48 7.16 -21.42 5.49
CA LEU A 48 7.93 -21.09 6.67
C LEU A 48 8.99 -20.05 6.32
N ARG A 49 9.00 -18.93 7.04
CA ARG A 49 10.08 -17.94 6.98
C ARG A 49 10.91 -18.02 8.25
N VAL A 50 12.23 -18.08 8.09
CA VAL A 50 13.19 -17.95 9.19
C VAL A 50 14.07 -16.75 8.91
N VAL A 51 14.14 -15.83 9.87
CA VAL A 51 14.96 -14.62 9.81
C VAL A 51 16.03 -14.72 10.88
N ASN A 52 17.30 -14.68 10.49
CA ASN A 52 18.40 -14.45 11.42
C ASN A 52 18.65 -12.94 11.51
N TYR A 53 18.53 -12.41 12.72
CA TYR A 53 18.87 -11.03 13.05
C TYR A 53 19.73 -11.01 14.32
N LYS A 54 20.96 -10.51 14.17
CA LYS A 54 21.99 -10.48 15.23
C LYS A 54 22.29 -11.89 15.77
N GLU A 55 21.74 -12.23 16.94
CA GLU A 55 21.97 -13.50 17.65
C GLU A 55 20.67 -14.29 17.86
N ALA A 56 19.58 -13.86 17.20
CA ALA A 56 18.26 -14.46 17.30
C ALA A 56 17.77 -14.97 15.94
N TYR A 57 17.03 -16.07 15.97
CA TYR A 57 16.29 -16.59 14.82
C TYR A 57 14.80 -16.43 15.09
N VAL A 58 14.10 -15.74 14.19
CA VAL A 58 12.65 -15.56 14.25
C VAL A 58 12.01 -16.51 13.25
N PHE A 59 11.10 -17.35 13.72
CA PHE A 59 10.31 -18.27 12.90
C PHE A 59 8.92 -17.68 12.69
N ILE A 60 8.46 -17.71 11.44
CA ILE A 60 7.18 -17.14 11.03
C ILE A 60 6.47 -18.15 10.11
N ASP A 61 5.29 -18.61 10.51
CA ASP A 61 4.40 -19.41 9.67
C ASP A 61 3.54 -18.45 8.84
N ILE A 62 3.96 -18.19 7.61
CA ILE A 62 3.35 -17.15 6.75
C ILE A 62 1.93 -17.56 6.30
N THR A 63 1.73 -18.85 6.06
CA THR A 63 0.48 -19.40 5.51
C THR A 63 -0.45 -20.01 6.55
N GLY A 64 0.02 -20.17 7.80
CA GLY A 64 -0.72 -20.79 8.88
C GLY A 64 -0.98 -19.85 10.04
N ASP A 65 -1.45 -20.43 11.14
CA ASP A 65 -1.98 -19.68 12.30
C ASP A 65 -1.01 -19.69 13.49
N LEU A 66 0.19 -20.24 13.32
CA LEU A 66 1.18 -20.29 14.39
C LEU A 66 1.77 -18.91 14.65
N LYS A 67 1.65 -18.45 15.90
CA LYS A 67 2.26 -17.20 16.33
C LYS A 67 3.79 -17.28 16.17
N PRO A 68 4.45 -16.20 15.71
CA PRO A 68 5.90 -16.18 15.56
C PRO A 68 6.63 -16.50 16.87
N ILE A 69 7.78 -17.17 16.78
CA ILE A 69 8.65 -17.47 17.92
C ILE A 69 10.07 -16.96 17.67
N GLU A 70 10.71 -16.44 18.72
CA GLU A 70 12.12 -16.04 18.70
C GLU A 70 12.96 -17.07 19.44
N LEU A 71 14.05 -17.52 18.81
CA LEU A 71 15.01 -18.45 19.39
C LEU A 71 16.36 -17.73 19.56
N LYS A 72 16.87 -17.67 20.80
CA LYS A 72 18.20 -17.13 21.12
C LYS A 72 19.17 -18.21 21.58
N LYS A 73 20.43 -18.08 21.18
CA LYS A 73 21.51 -18.89 21.74
C LYS A 73 21.82 -18.46 23.20
N PRO A 74 22.16 -19.37 24.12
CA PRO A 74 22.38 -20.81 23.94
C PRO A 74 21.18 -21.67 24.41
N ASN A 75 19.96 -21.40 23.91
CA ASN A 75 18.74 -22.21 24.04
C ASN A 75 17.62 -21.60 24.91
N SER A 76 17.18 -20.37 24.60
CA SER A 76 15.90 -19.87 25.09
C SER A 76 14.95 -19.55 23.94
N ILE A 77 13.74 -20.09 23.99
CA ILE A 77 12.60 -19.55 23.23
C ILE A 77 12.13 -18.34 24.02
N ASN A 78 12.23 -17.14 23.43
CA ASN A 78 11.58 -15.97 23.99
C ASN A 78 10.25 -15.79 23.28
N GLU A 79 9.19 -15.64 24.07
CA GLU A 79 7.95 -15.07 23.52
C GLU A 79 8.23 -13.64 23.08
N LEU A 80 7.81 -13.29 21.87
CA LEU A 80 7.78 -11.89 21.49
C LEU A 80 6.73 -11.19 22.38
N PRO A 81 7.02 -9.99 22.93
CA PRO A 81 6.19 -9.35 23.98
C PRO A 81 4.69 -9.26 23.66
N ASP A 82 4.34 -9.16 22.37
CA ASP A 82 2.97 -9.03 21.88
C ASP A 82 2.23 -10.38 21.71
N TYR A 83 2.92 -11.51 21.85
CA TYR A 83 2.41 -12.84 21.49
C TYR A 83 2.53 -13.84 22.65
N ARG A 84 1.68 -13.67 23.67
CA ARG A 84 1.60 -14.64 24.79
C ARG A 84 1.17 -16.04 24.32
N PHE A 85 1.85 -17.07 24.82
CA PHE A 85 1.58 -18.51 24.62
C PHE A 85 1.64 -19.00 23.16
N PRO A 86 2.85 -19.26 22.60
CA PRO A 86 2.98 -19.89 21.29
C PRO A 86 2.58 -21.37 21.33
N ASP A 87 1.93 -21.86 20.27
CA ASP A 87 1.66 -23.30 20.11
C ASP A 87 2.94 -24.05 19.73
N LEU A 88 3.71 -24.41 20.77
CA LEU A 88 4.99 -25.09 20.62
C LEU A 88 4.85 -26.48 19.97
N ASN A 89 3.74 -27.19 20.23
CA ASN A 89 3.49 -28.49 19.59
C ASN A 89 3.22 -28.32 18.10
N GLY A 90 2.46 -27.29 17.72
CA GLY A 90 2.25 -26.89 16.33
C GLY A 90 3.57 -26.58 15.63
N TRP A 91 4.46 -25.81 16.27
CA TRP A 91 5.79 -25.51 15.76
C TRP A 91 6.66 -26.75 15.57
N THR A 92 6.71 -27.65 16.56
CA THR A 92 7.43 -28.92 16.46
C THR A 92 6.95 -29.73 15.25
N ASN A 93 5.63 -29.89 15.07
CA ASN A 93 5.07 -30.61 13.93
C ASN A 93 5.43 -29.97 12.59
N LEU A 94 5.24 -28.65 12.45
CA LEU A 94 5.55 -27.92 11.22
C LEU A 94 7.04 -28.07 10.84
N VAL A 95 7.93 -27.98 11.83
CA VAL A 95 9.36 -28.10 11.62
C VAL A 95 9.78 -29.52 11.28
N HIS A 96 9.15 -30.55 11.85
CA HIS A 96 9.40 -31.93 11.42
C HIS A 96 9.04 -32.16 9.94
N GLU A 97 7.91 -31.62 9.48
CA GLU A 97 7.54 -31.66 8.07
C GLU A 97 8.54 -30.88 7.19
N ALA A 98 8.96 -29.69 7.63
CA ALA A 98 9.98 -28.91 6.95
C ALA A 98 11.32 -29.66 6.84
N ARG A 99 11.78 -30.34 7.91
CA ARG A 99 13.01 -31.16 7.89
C ARG A 99 12.93 -32.31 6.89
N ASN A 100 11.78 -32.97 6.80
CA ASN A 100 11.57 -34.02 5.80
C ASN A 100 11.65 -33.44 4.38
N TRP A 101 11.12 -32.24 4.17
CA TRP A 101 11.29 -31.52 2.91
C TRP A 101 12.74 -31.13 2.63
N LEU A 102 13.49 -30.61 3.61
CA LEU A 102 14.92 -30.28 3.46
C LEU A 102 15.74 -31.49 2.99
N LYS A 103 15.48 -32.69 3.53
CA LYS A 103 16.14 -33.93 3.07
C LYS A 103 15.85 -34.23 1.61
N PHE A 104 14.63 -34.00 1.15
CA PHE A 104 14.26 -34.15 -0.26
C PHE A 104 14.97 -33.12 -1.15
N VAL A 105 15.01 -31.85 -0.72
CA VAL A 105 15.70 -30.76 -1.43
C VAL A 105 17.22 -31.03 -1.49
N ALA A 106 17.84 -31.49 -0.40
CA ALA A 106 19.27 -31.81 -0.38
C ALA A 106 19.64 -32.93 -1.37
N LYS A 107 18.72 -33.87 -1.61
CA LYS A 107 18.92 -34.97 -2.57
C LYS A 107 18.77 -34.52 -4.02
N ASP A 108 17.75 -33.71 -4.31
CA ASP A 108 17.48 -33.21 -5.66
C ASP A 108 16.73 -31.85 -5.59
N TRP A 109 17.51 -30.78 -5.45
CA TRP A 109 16.95 -29.44 -5.28
C TRP A 109 16.27 -28.96 -6.57
N ILE A 110 16.67 -29.43 -7.76
CA ILE A 110 16.04 -29.05 -9.02
C ILE A 110 14.62 -29.64 -9.10
N ALA A 111 14.46 -30.94 -8.81
CA ALA A 111 13.15 -31.58 -8.80
C ALA A 111 12.25 -30.97 -7.71
N ALA A 112 12.79 -30.69 -6.53
CA ALA A 112 12.04 -30.06 -5.44
C ALA A 112 11.51 -28.66 -5.83
N ASN A 113 12.36 -27.79 -6.36
CA ASN A 113 11.93 -26.44 -6.78
C ASN A 113 11.00 -26.47 -8.00
N LYS A 114 11.15 -27.44 -8.92
CA LYS A 114 10.18 -27.68 -10.00
C LYS A 114 8.81 -28.06 -9.43
N ARG A 115 8.78 -28.92 -8.42
CA ARG A 115 7.54 -29.30 -7.73
C ARG A 115 6.86 -28.09 -7.10
N VAL A 116 7.60 -27.27 -6.34
CA VAL A 116 7.09 -26.00 -5.77
C VAL A 116 6.48 -25.12 -6.87
N ARG A 117 7.18 -24.92 -7.97
CA ARG A 117 6.70 -24.09 -9.09
C ARG A 117 5.38 -24.58 -9.69
N ILE A 118 5.15 -25.88 -9.74
CA ILE A 118 3.95 -26.49 -10.33
C ILE A 118 2.80 -26.53 -9.32
N GLU A 119 3.09 -26.97 -8.10
CA GLU A 119 2.08 -27.38 -7.12
C GLU A 119 1.75 -26.30 -6.09
N TYR A 120 2.62 -25.31 -5.85
CA TYR A 120 2.35 -24.28 -4.84
C TYR A 120 1.07 -23.50 -5.19
N PRO A 121 0.09 -23.38 -4.27
CA PRO A 121 -1.23 -22.85 -4.60
C PRO A 121 -1.18 -21.45 -5.19
N LEU A 122 -1.94 -21.21 -6.26
CA LEU A 122 -2.01 -19.88 -6.88
C LEU A 122 -2.57 -18.82 -5.91
N ASP A 123 -3.43 -19.22 -4.96
CA ASP A 123 -3.94 -18.33 -3.91
C ASP A 123 -2.85 -17.83 -2.95
N TYR A 124 -1.67 -18.46 -2.93
CA TYR A 124 -0.52 -18.04 -2.13
C TYR A 124 0.56 -17.30 -2.94
N ARG A 125 0.32 -17.09 -4.24
CA ARG A 125 1.30 -16.44 -5.11
C ARG A 125 1.03 -14.95 -5.23
N LYS A 126 2.10 -14.19 -5.40
CA LYS A 126 2.08 -12.78 -5.75
C LYS A 126 2.30 -12.60 -7.25
N GLY A 127 1.61 -11.66 -7.87
CA GLY A 127 1.75 -11.37 -9.30
C GLY A 127 1.07 -10.08 -9.70
N ILE A 128 1.09 -9.79 -10.99
CA ILE A 128 0.39 -8.62 -11.57
C ILE A 128 -0.44 -9.05 -12.77
N VAL A 129 -1.52 -8.32 -13.01
CA VAL A 129 -2.39 -8.49 -14.17
C VAL A 129 -2.75 -7.13 -14.76
N PRO A 130 -2.81 -6.99 -16.11
CA PRO A 130 -3.20 -5.73 -16.72
C PRO A 130 -4.58 -5.26 -16.25
N HIS A 131 -4.68 -4.01 -15.79
CA HIS A 131 -5.94 -3.47 -15.27
C HIS A 131 -7.03 -3.45 -16.37
N ALA A 132 -6.67 -3.18 -17.63
CA ALA A 132 -7.59 -3.28 -18.76
C ALA A 132 -8.32 -4.63 -18.84
N LEU A 133 -7.64 -5.75 -18.53
CA LEU A 133 -8.25 -7.08 -18.53
C LEU A 133 -9.26 -7.23 -17.39
N ILE A 134 -8.95 -6.72 -16.19
CA ILE A 134 -9.85 -6.71 -15.04
C ILE A 134 -11.11 -5.92 -15.39
N ARG A 135 -10.98 -4.69 -15.90
CA ARG A 135 -12.14 -3.87 -16.31
C ARG A 135 -13.00 -4.54 -17.39
N ALA A 136 -12.40 -5.27 -18.32
CA ALA A 136 -13.12 -5.99 -19.38
C ALA A 136 -13.75 -7.32 -18.92
N THR A 137 -13.39 -7.80 -17.73
CA THR A 137 -13.82 -9.11 -17.21
C THR A 137 -14.87 -8.98 -16.11
N PHE A 138 -14.72 -8.01 -15.21
CA PHE A 138 -15.61 -7.79 -14.07
C PHE A 138 -16.61 -6.68 -14.40
N ALA A 139 -17.86 -7.07 -14.69
CA ALA A 139 -18.92 -6.12 -15.03
C ALA A 139 -19.24 -5.16 -13.86
N ASP A 140 -19.22 -5.66 -12.63
CA ASP A 140 -19.54 -4.90 -11.41
C ASP A 140 -18.29 -4.25 -10.77
N TYR A 141 -17.15 -4.26 -11.47
CA TYR A 141 -15.98 -3.55 -11.00
C TYR A 141 -16.30 -2.06 -10.95
N PHE A 142 -15.95 -1.39 -9.85
CA PHE A 142 -16.10 0.06 -9.76
C PHE A 142 -15.38 0.73 -10.95
N ARG A 143 -15.92 1.82 -11.48
CA ARG A 143 -15.35 2.48 -12.65
C ARG A 143 -15.30 3.98 -12.39
N PHE A 144 -14.26 4.42 -11.68
CA PHE A 144 -14.05 5.85 -11.45
C PHE A 144 -13.98 6.63 -12.78
N ASP A 145 -13.50 6.00 -13.86
CA ASP A 145 -13.38 6.66 -15.16
C ASP A 145 -14.75 6.92 -15.81
N LEU A 146 -15.75 6.10 -15.49
CA LEU A 146 -17.13 6.34 -15.86
C LEU A 146 -17.77 7.41 -14.96
N GLU A 147 -17.49 7.39 -13.66
CA GLU A 147 -18.01 8.39 -12.72
C GLU A 147 -17.49 9.81 -12.95
N VAL A 148 -16.25 9.94 -13.42
CA VAL A 148 -15.67 11.22 -13.84
C VAL A 148 -16.35 11.74 -15.11
N GLY A 149 -16.74 10.83 -16.01
CA GLY A 149 -17.33 11.13 -17.30
C GLY A 149 -16.29 11.32 -18.42
N PRO A 150 -16.66 11.00 -19.68
CA PRO A 150 -15.70 10.91 -20.79
C PRO A 150 -15.03 12.25 -21.13
N GLU A 151 -15.76 13.36 -21.08
CA GLU A 151 -15.24 14.70 -21.38
C GLU A 151 -14.17 15.13 -20.36
N LYS A 152 -14.52 15.10 -19.07
CA LYS A 152 -13.57 15.45 -17.98
C LYS A 152 -12.37 14.53 -17.97
N LYS A 153 -12.58 13.22 -18.19
CA LYS A 153 -11.50 12.24 -18.33
C LYS A 153 -10.50 12.66 -19.41
N GLN A 154 -11.00 12.99 -20.61
CA GLN A 154 -10.17 13.38 -21.74
C GLN A 154 -9.38 14.66 -21.44
N LYS A 155 -10.04 15.66 -20.82
CA LYS A 155 -9.38 16.89 -20.40
C LYS A 155 -8.26 16.66 -19.39
N ILE A 156 -8.50 15.83 -18.38
CA ILE A 156 -7.47 15.50 -17.39
C ILE A 156 -6.27 14.80 -18.06
N ILE A 157 -6.50 13.90 -19.01
CA ILE A 157 -5.41 13.27 -19.78
C ILE A 157 -4.62 14.34 -20.55
N GLU A 158 -5.29 15.29 -21.21
CA GLU A 158 -4.65 16.41 -21.92
C GLU A 158 -3.78 17.27 -20.99
N LEU A 159 -4.23 17.52 -19.75
CA LEU A 159 -3.44 18.26 -18.75
C LEU A 159 -2.16 17.52 -18.35
N VAL A 160 -2.21 16.20 -18.25
CA VAL A 160 -1.01 15.39 -17.97
C VAL A 160 -0.08 15.40 -19.19
N GLU A 161 -0.59 15.09 -20.38
CA GLU A 161 0.21 14.94 -21.61
C GLU A 161 0.85 16.25 -22.09
N SER A 162 0.17 17.38 -21.86
CA SER A 162 0.73 18.72 -22.15
C SER A 162 1.77 19.19 -21.11
N LEU A 163 2.01 18.41 -20.06
CA LEU A 163 2.81 18.76 -18.89
C LEU A 163 2.25 19.96 -18.10
N TYR A 164 0.98 20.33 -18.30
CA TYR A 164 0.36 21.47 -17.60
C TYR A 164 0.58 21.37 -16.08
N LEU A 165 0.32 20.18 -15.51
CA LEU A 165 0.41 19.90 -14.08
C LEU A 165 1.85 19.85 -13.52
N ARG A 166 2.87 20.10 -14.35
CA ARG A 166 4.29 20.10 -13.93
C ARG A 166 4.99 21.44 -14.18
N ARG A 167 4.34 22.36 -14.87
CA ARG A 167 4.90 23.65 -15.26
C ARG A 167 4.68 24.67 -14.14
N SER A 168 5.75 25.29 -13.66
CA SER A 168 5.71 26.24 -12.55
C SER A 168 4.72 27.38 -12.78
N GLU A 169 4.59 27.86 -14.02
CA GLU A 169 3.64 28.92 -14.38
C GLU A 169 2.16 28.53 -14.18
N ASN A 170 1.86 27.23 -14.10
CA ASN A 170 0.51 26.70 -13.92
C ASN A 170 0.28 26.14 -12.51
N THR A 171 1.34 25.94 -11.72
CA THR A 171 1.26 25.21 -10.44
C THR A 171 1.78 26.01 -9.25
N GLU A 172 2.52 27.10 -9.48
CA GLU A 172 3.09 27.93 -8.43
C GLU A 172 2.37 29.28 -8.30
N LEU A 173 2.15 29.70 -7.06
CA LEU A 173 1.58 30.99 -6.67
C LEU A 173 2.64 31.86 -6.01
N GLU A 174 2.64 33.17 -6.27
CA GLU A 174 3.55 34.15 -5.62
C GLU A 174 3.09 34.56 -4.22
N SER A 175 1.79 34.51 -3.99
CA SER A 175 1.16 34.84 -2.73
C SER A 175 -0.06 33.96 -2.52
N LEU A 176 -0.41 33.72 -1.26
CA LEU A 176 -1.61 32.99 -0.89
C LEU A 176 -2.11 33.49 0.46
N THR A 177 -3.41 33.70 0.60
CA THR A 177 -4.09 33.93 1.88
C THR A 177 -4.86 32.68 2.32
N ALA A 178 -5.28 32.63 3.59
CA ALA A 178 -6.08 31.50 4.06
C ALA A 178 -7.45 31.47 3.36
N ASN A 179 -8.08 32.62 3.12
CA ASN A 179 -9.36 32.70 2.41
C ASN A 179 -9.23 32.27 0.94
N GLU A 180 -8.11 32.57 0.27
CA GLU A 180 -7.83 32.05 -1.06
C GLU A 180 -7.69 30.52 -1.03
N TYR A 181 -6.94 29.94 -0.09
CA TYR A 181 -6.89 28.48 0.09
C TYR A 181 -8.28 27.88 0.35
N PHE A 182 -9.07 28.49 1.23
CA PHE A 182 -10.43 28.03 1.49
C PHE A 182 -11.35 28.11 0.27
N ASN A 183 -11.08 29.02 -0.68
CA ASN A 183 -11.79 29.05 -1.96
C ASN A 183 -11.49 27.81 -2.82
N TYR A 184 -10.25 27.30 -2.82
CA TYR A 184 -9.95 26.00 -3.45
C TYR A 184 -10.77 24.88 -2.81
N CYS A 185 -10.86 24.86 -1.48
CA CYS A 185 -11.67 23.89 -0.74
C CYS A 185 -13.14 23.96 -1.16
N LYS A 186 -13.71 25.17 -1.25
CA LYS A 186 -15.10 25.37 -1.72
C LYS A 186 -15.34 24.74 -3.09
N ILE A 187 -14.48 25.06 -4.07
CA ILE A 187 -14.58 24.51 -5.42
C ILE A 187 -14.51 22.99 -5.39
N ALA A 188 -13.58 22.43 -4.62
CA ALA A 188 -13.41 20.99 -4.46
C ALA A 188 -14.67 20.33 -3.85
N TYR A 189 -15.25 20.89 -2.79
CA TYR A 189 -16.44 20.34 -2.15
C TYR A 189 -17.66 20.33 -3.05
N ILE A 190 -17.89 21.43 -3.78
CA ILE A 190 -19.02 21.53 -4.71
C ILE A 190 -18.87 20.52 -5.85
N ALA A 191 -17.67 20.40 -6.41
CA ALA A 191 -17.40 19.53 -7.57
C ALA A 191 -17.47 18.03 -7.26
N ALA A 192 -17.15 17.65 -6.02
CA ALA A 192 -17.03 16.26 -5.61
C ALA A 192 -18.02 15.84 -4.51
N LYS A 193 -19.15 16.56 -4.39
CA LYS A 193 -20.26 16.13 -3.53
C LYS A 193 -20.79 14.77 -3.99
N ARG A 194 -21.02 13.88 -3.03
CA ARG A 194 -21.72 12.61 -3.26
C ARG A 194 -23.23 12.81 -3.23
N GLU A 195 -23.98 11.83 -3.71
CA GLU A 195 -25.46 11.89 -3.73
C GLU A 195 -26.06 12.00 -2.33
N ASP A 196 -25.38 11.46 -1.31
CA ASP A 196 -25.76 11.49 0.10
C ASP A 196 -25.18 12.69 0.87
N GLU A 197 -24.47 13.60 0.19
CA GLU A 197 -23.86 14.78 0.80
C GLU A 197 -24.59 16.06 0.37
N GLU A 198 -25.06 16.83 1.35
CA GLU A 198 -25.56 18.18 1.13
C GLU A 198 -24.41 19.20 1.28
N VAL A 199 -24.18 20.00 0.24
CA VAL A 199 -23.20 21.09 0.25
C VAL A 199 -23.97 22.39 0.00
N ASP A 200 -24.05 23.23 1.03
CA ASP A 200 -24.63 24.56 0.90
C ASP A 200 -23.63 25.50 0.20
N GLU A 201 -23.87 25.75 -1.09
CA GLU A 201 -23.01 26.55 -1.94
C GLU A 201 -23.00 28.05 -1.54
N THR A 202 -23.91 28.49 -0.67
CA THR A 202 -23.95 29.87 -0.15
C THR A 202 -22.90 30.12 0.92
N LEU A 203 -22.43 29.07 1.61
CA LEU A 203 -21.39 29.16 2.63
C LEU A 203 -20.04 29.58 2.04
N SER A 204 -19.25 30.28 2.84
CA SER A 204 -17.87 30.60 2.51
C SER A 204 -17.01 29.33 2.47
N GLY A 205 -15.90 29.36 1.75
CA GLY A 205 -14.97 28.22 1.74
C GLY A 205 -14.44 27.85 3.12
N ARG A 206 -14.30 28.83 4.01
CA ARG A 206 -13.84 28.62 5.39
C ARG A 206 -14.87 27.87 6.23
N GLU A 207 -16.15 28.15 6.02
CA GLU A 207 -17.26 27.43 6.64
C GLU A 207 -17.37 26.00 6.10
N LEU A 208 -17.30 25.82 4.79
CA LEU A 208 -17.30 24.49 4.18
C LEU A 208 -16.10 23.65 4.63
N TYR A 209 -14.91 24.25 4.71
CA TYR A 209 -13.72 23.58 5.26
C TYR A 209 -13.97 23.13 6.71
N ARG A 210 -14.53 23.99 7.57
CA ARG A 210 -14.88 23.61 8.95
C ARG A 210 -15.86 22.43 9.02
N MET A 211 -16.77 22.31 8.06
CA MET A 211 -17.76 21.23 8.02
C MET A 211 -17.17 19.90 7.53
N PHE A 212 -16.36 19.92 6.47
CA PHE A 212 -15.97 18.71 5.74
C PHE A 212 -14.54 18.23 6.00
N ALA A 213 -13.63 19.12 6.39
CA ALA A 213 -12.25 18.76 6.67
C ALA A 213 -12.14 17.89 7.93
N ASP A 214 -10.97 17.28 8.10
CA ASP A 214 -10.64 16.42 9.24
C ASP A 214 -10.89 17.08 10.62
N GLY A 215 -10.74 18.40 10.70
CA GLY A 215 -11.03 19.17 11.91
C GLY A 215 -9.83 19.32 12.85
N ARG A 216 -8.70 18.67 12.57
CA ARG A 216 -7.40 18.94 13.21
C ARG A 216 -6.63 19.98 12.39
N ASP A 217 -7.12 21.21 12.29
CA ASP A 217 -6.61 22.22 11.36
C ASP A 217 -5.33 22.94 11.81
N ASP A 218 -4.73 22.57 12.94
CA ASP A 218 -3.48 23.17 13.45
C ASP A 218 -3.54 24.71 13.58
N GLY A 219 -4.73 25.25 13.87
CA GLY A 219 -4.96 26.69 14.03
C GLY A 219 -5.07 27.46 12.72
N LEU A 220 -5.16 26.78 11.57
CA LEU A 220 -5.44 27.41 10.27
C LEU A 220 -6.78 28.17 10.26
N LEU A 221 -7.76 27.69 11.03
CA LEU A 221 -9.04 28.38 11.19
C LEU A 221 -8.98 29.60 12.11
N GLU A 222 -7.83 29.87 12.76
CA GLU A 222 -7.67 30.96 13.72
C GLU A 222 -6.83 32.14 13.20
N ILE A 223 -6.18 31.99 12.04
CA ILE A 223 -5.41 33.08 11.42
C ILE A 223 -6.31 34.07 10.67
N ASP A 224 -5.83 35.30 10.47
CA ASP A 224 -6.47 36.28 9.61
C ASP A 224 -6.57 35.73 8.17
N GLY A 225 -7.80 35.68 7.66
CA GLY A 225 -8.10 35.06 6.39
C GLY A 225 -7.56 35.83 5.19
N ASP A 226 -7.39 37.14 5.31
CA ASP A 226 -7.00 38.03 4.21
C ASP A 226 -5.51 38.42 4.26
N SER A 227 -4.80 38.02 5.32
CA SER A 227 -3.38 38.33 5.49
C SER A 227 -2.47 37.30 4.82
N GLN A 228 -1.78 37.71 3.75
CA GLN A 228 -0.75 36.89 3.09
C GLN A 228 0.42 36.55 4.05
N GLN A 229 0.77 37.51 4.92
CA GLN A 229 1.87 37.33 5.87
C GLN A 229 1.51 36.31 6.95
N GLU A 230 0.29 36.34 7.50
CA GLU A 230 -0.13 35.34 8.49
C GLU A 230 -0.16 33.94 7.90
N PHE A 231 -0.68 33.78 6.67
CA PHE A 231 -0.67 32.50 6.00
C PHE A 231 0.77 32.01 5.72
N ALA A 232 1.66 32.88 5.25
CA ALA A 232 3.07 32.54 5.03
C ALA A 232 3.79 32.13 6.33
N ASP A 233 3.58 32.87 7.42
CA ASP A 233 4.15 32.55 8.72
C ASP A 233 3.58 31.25 9.30
N TRP A 234 2.31 30.95 9.05
CA TRP A 234 1.68 29.71 9.49
C TRP A 234 2.23 28.50 8.72
N ILE A 235 2.40 28.62 7.39
CA ILE A 235 3.04 27.60 6.54
C ILE A 235 4.48 27.34 6.99
N ASP A 236 5.23 28.41 7.29
CA ASP A 236 6.62 28.33 7.69
C ASP A 236 6.81 27.92 9.18
N GLY A 237 5.72 27.70 9.92
CA GLY A 237 5.76 27.30 11.33
C GLY A 237 6.18 28.40 12.31
N LYS A 238 6.14 29.67 11.88
CA LYS A 238 6.49 30.86 12.67
C LYS A 238 5.29 31.46 13.41
N HIS A 239 4.08 31.20 12.93
CA HIS A 239 2.86 31.77 13.50
C HIS A 239 2.48 31.12 14.84
N PRO A 240 2.12 31.90 15.89
CA PRO A 240 1.83 31.37 17.22
C PRO A 240 0.61 30.44 17.28
N LYS A 241 -0.30 30.52 16.30
CA LYS A 241 -1.45 29.62 16.19
C LYS A 241 -1.11 28.27 15.57
N LYS A 242 0.07 28.11 14.96
CA LYS A 242 0.44 26.86 14.30
C LYS A 242 0.65 25.75 15.33
N GLY A 243 -0.25 24.77 15.32
CA GLY A 243 -0.13 23.54 16.11
C GLY A 243 0.89 22.55 15.54
N MET A 244 1.12 21.45 16.27
CA MET A 244 1.88 20.29 15.81
C MET A 244 0.99 19.04 15.82
N GLY A 245 1.08 18.23 14.76
CA GLY A 245 0.41 16.93 14.68
C GLY A 245 -1.03 16.95 14.14
N GLY A 246 -1.50 18.10 13.64
CA GLY A 246 -2.77 18.18 12.92
C GLY A 246 -2.69 17.75 11.45
N HIS A 247 -3.84 17.80 10.79
CA HIS A 247 -4.07 17.39 9.42
C HIS A 247 -4.80 18.49 8.62
N PRO A 248 -4.24 19.72 8.57
CA PRO A 248 -4.89 20.90 7.97
C PRO A 248 -5.19 20.77 6.47
N TRP A 249 -4.55 19.81 5.82
CA TRP A 249 -4.69 19.57 4.39
C TRP A 249 -5.70 18.47 4.07
N GLU A 250 -6.16 17.68 5.06
CA GLU A 250 -7.16 16.62 4.85
C GLU A 250 -8.55 17.24 4.71
N ILE A 251 -8.84 17.74 3.50
CA ILE A 251 -10.09 18.44 3.19
C ILE A 251 -11.30 17.51 3.16
N LYS A 252 -11.12 16.20 2.90
CA LYS A 252 -12.17 15.20 3.08
C LYS A 252 -11.69 14.09 4.01
N ARG A 253 -12.46 13.86 5.07
CA ARG A 253 -12.24 12.81 6.07
C ARG A 253 -12.12 11.43 5.43
N GLY A 254 -11.23 10.62 5.99
CA GLY A 254 -11.06 9.22 5.67
C GLY A 254 -10.00 8.58 6.57
N GLY A 255 -9.86 7.27 6.52
CA GLY A 255 -8.70 6.60 7.12
C GLY A 255 -7.40 6.97 6.39
N ASN A 256 -6.26 6.53 6.93
CA ASN A 256 -4.91 6.80 6.44
C ASN A 256 -4.66 6.55 4.93
N THR A 257 -5.53 5.79 4.28
CA THR A 257 -5.44 5.44 2.85
C THR A 257 -6.66 5.90 2.04
N THR A 258 -7.55 6.73 2.60
CA THR A 258 -8.83 7.10 1.97
C THR A 258 -9.24 8.57 2.16
N HIS A 259 -8.50 9.36 2.93
CA HIS A 259 -8.72 10.81 2.96
C HIS A 259 -8.34 11.43 1.60
N ILE A 260 -8.87 12.62 1.31
CA ILE A 260 -8.37 13.46 0.22
C ILE A 260 -7.69 14.67 0.83
N THR A 261 -6.45 14.89 0.41
CA THR A 261 -5.59 15.97 0.85
C THR A 261 -5.48 17.03 -0.23
N LEU A 262 -5.58 18.30 0.15
CA LEU A 262 -5.23 19.45 -0.67
C LEU A 262 -4.08 20.18 0.02
N ALA A 263 -2.87 19.71 -0.20
CA ALA A 263 -1.68 20.18 0.48
C ALA A 263 -1.21 21.51 -0.07
N VAL A 264 -0.70 22.38 0.82
CA VAL A 264 0.04 23.58 0.45
C VAL A 264 1.47 23.47 0.96
N TYR A 265 2.45 23.72 0.10
CA TYR A 265 3.86 23.69 0.48
C TYR A 265 4.72 24.66 -0.35
N ARG A 266 5.95 24.88 0.11
CA ARG A 266 6.97 25.64 -0.62
C ARG A 266 7.63 24.73 -1.67
N PRO A 267 7.70 25.11 -2.97
CA PRO A 267 8.32 24.26 -3.99
C PRO A 267 9.80 23.97 -3.70
N ARG A 268 10.48 24.91 -3.04
CA ARG A 268 11.83 24.74 -2.49
C ARG A 268 11.90 25.39 -1.12
N TYR A 269 12.68 24.80 -0.22
CA TYR A 269 12.83 25.28 1.16
C TYR A 269 13.36 26.73 1.24
N SER A 270 14.12 27.17 0.24
CA SER A 270 14.67 28.54 0.16
C SER A 270 13.74 29.56 -0.51
N GLN A 271 12.62 29.12 -1.10
CA GLN A 271 11.67 29.98 -1.81
C GLN A 271 10.48 30.31 -0.92
N HIS A 272 10.66 31.27 -0.01
CA HIS A 272 9.62 31.71 0.94
C HIS A 272 8.51 32.57 0.31
N ASN A 273 8.59 32.85 -0.99
CA ASN A 273 7.62 33.65 -1.74
C ASN A 273 6.88 32.85 -2.82
N ARG A 274 6.92 31.53 -2.75
CA ARG A 274 6.18 30.66 -3.67
C ARG A 274 5.39 29.63 -2.89
N PHE A 275 4.25 29.24 -3.43
CA PHE A 275 3.39 28.18 -2.90
C PHE A 275 2.99 27.24 -4.02
N VAL A 276 2.89 25.95 -3.72
CA VAL A 276 2.28 24.94 -4.56
C VAL A 276 1.06 24.41 -3.83
N ILE A 277 -0.05 24.27 -4.55
CA ILE A 277 -1.22 23.54 -4.09
C ILE A 277 -1.25 22.21 -4.84
N GLU A 278 -1.25 21.11 -4.09
CA GLU A 278 -1.23 19.76 -4.64
C GLU A 278 -2.39 18.94 -4.07
N LEU A 279 -3.15 18.33 -4.97
CA LEU A 279 -4.19 17.39 -4.60
C LEU A 279 -3.61 15.97 -4.47
N CYS A 280 -3.91 15.30 -3.36
CA CYS A 280 -3.50 13.91 -3.10
C CYS A 280 -4.74 13.09 -2.70
N GLY A 281 -5.05 12.04 -3.46
CA GLY A 281 -6.25 11.23 -3.23
C GLY A 281 -6.24 9.96 -4.07
N GLU A 282 -5.19 9.15 -3.93
CA GLU A 282 -4.96 8.01 -4.83
C GLU A 282 -5.85 6.80 -4.55
N ALA A 283 -6.56 6.80 -3.42
CA ALA A 283 -7.48 5.73 -3.02
C ALA A 283 -8.51 5.46 -4.12
N TRP A 284 -8.60 4.22 -4.56
CA TRP A 284 -9.50 3.82 -5.66
C TRP A 284 -10.94 4.31 -5.50
N THR A 285 -11.51 4.14 -4.31
CA THR A 285 -12.90 4.51 -3.99
C THR A 285 -13.13 6.02 -3.88
N ARG A 286 -12.07 6.83 -3.92
CA ARG A 286 -12.11 8.30 -3.82
C ARG A 286 -11.56 8.96 -5.06
N PHE A 287 -10.97 8.19 -5.97
CA PHE A 287 -10.23 8.73 -7.09
C PHE A 287 -11.12 9.51 -8.06
N ALA A 288 -12.38 9.09 -8.26
CA ALA A 288 -13.34 9.87 -9.04
C ALA A 288 -13.57 11.27 -8.46
N GLU A 289 -13.73 11.37 -7.13
CA GLU A 289 -13.88 12.64 -6.42
C GLU A 289 -12.64 13.51 -6.58
N THR A 290 -11.45 12.94 -6.35
CA THR A 290 -10.17 13.64 -6.53
C THR A 290 -10.04 14.21 -7.95
N LEU A 291 -10.40 13.44 -8.98
CA LEU A 291 -10.33 13.91 -10.36
C LEU A 291 -11.38 14.99 -10.69
N LYS A 292 -12.57 14.91 -10.11
CA LYS A 292 -13.59 15.97 -10.22
C LYS A 292 -13.12 17.27 -9.56
N MET A 293 -12.48 17.19 -8.38
CA MET A 293 -11.88 18.34 -7.69
C MET A 293 -10.77 18.98 -8.53
N LEU A 294 -9.83 18.17 -9.02
CA LEU A 294 -8.73 18.63 -9.87
C LEU A 294 -9.26 19.41 -11.08
N TYR A 295 -10.21 18.82 -11.81
CA TYR A 295 -10.78 19.43 -13.00
C TYR A 295 -11.50 20.74 -12.67
N ALA A 296 -12.32 20.77 -11.62
CA ALA A 296 -13.07 21.99 -11.26
C ALA A 296 -12.16 23.14 -10.81
N ILE A 297 -11.09 22.86 -10.07
CA ILE A 297 -10.09 23.87 -9.70
C ILE A 297 -9.38 24.41 -10.94
N HIS A 298 -8.99 23.53 -11.86
CA HIS A 298 -8.38 23.94 -13.12
C HIS A 298 -9.31 24.82 -13.96
N GLU A 299 -10.59 24.44 -14.11
CA GLU A 299 -11.59 25.21 -14.86
C GLU A 299 -11.88 26.58 -14.24
N ALA A 300 -11.68 26.71 -12.92
CA ALA A 300 -11.75 28.00 -12.22
C ALA A 300 -10.52 28.91 -12.50
N GLY A 301 -9.55 28.45 -13.30
CA GLY A 301 -8.34 29.20 -13.65
C GLY A 301 -7.31 29.26 -12.52
N LEU A 302 -7.42 28.38 -11.52
CA LEU A 302 -6.56 28.38 -10.34
C LEU A 302 -5.34 27.46 -10.52
N PRO A 303 -4.12 27.88 -10.11
CA PRO A 303 -2.95 27.02 -10.10
C PRO A 303 -3.12 25.77 -9.24
N ILE A 304 -2.88 24.60 -9.83
CA ILE A 304 -3.08 23.31 -9.14
C ILE A 304 -2.22 22.23 -9.78
N THR A 305 -1.72 21.32 -8.95
CA THR A 305 -1.17 20.04 -9.39
C THR A 305 -1.80 18.88 -8.64
N ILE A 306 -1.45 17.65 -9.02
CA ILE A 306 -1.90 16.41 -8.41
C ILE A 306 -0.70 15.50 -8.20
N THR A 307 -0.71 14.73 -7.11
CA THR A 307 0.34 13.74 -6.86
C THR A 307 0.43 12.76 -8.03
N ASN A 308 1.65 12.62 -8.55
CA ASN A 308 2.01 11.69 -9.62
C ASN A 308 1.06 11.73 -10.85
N PRO A 309 1.11 12.82 -11.65
CA PRO A 309 0.22 12.99 -12.81
C PRO A 309 0.26 11.83 -13.82
N GLU A 310 1.42 11.18 -13.99
CA GLU A 310 1.54 10.03 -14.90
C GLU A 310 0.73 8.82 -14.43
N SER A 311 0.69 8.56 -13.12
CA SER A 311 -0.16 7.52 -12.55
C SER A 311 -1.63 7.81 -12.79
N VAL A 312 -2.04 9.08 -12.69
CA VAL A 312 -3.42 9.49 -13.02
C VAL A 312 -3.78 9.12 -14.45
N ARG A 313 -2.93 9.49 -15.41
CA ARG A 313 -3.12 9.15 -16.82
C ARG A 313 -3.17 7.64 -17.05
N LYS A 314 -2.21 6.88 -16.51
CA LYS A 314 -2.16 5.41 -16.67
C LYS A 314 -3.44 4.76 -16.15
N ARG A 315 -3.92 5.15 -14.97
CA ARG A 315 -5.15 4.64 -14.37
C ARG A 315 -6.39 5.02 -15.18
N LEU A 316 -6.51 6.25 -15.69
CA LEU A 316 -7.63 6.65 -16.55
C LEU A 316 -7.68 5.83 -17.85
N LEU A 317 -6.51 5.49 -18.40
CA LEU A 317 -6.37 4.69 -19.61
C LEU A 317 -6.34 3.18 -19.38
N ALA A 318 -6.40 2.72 -18.11
CA ALA A 318 -6.21 1.32 -17.72
C ALA A 318 -4.90 0.70 -18.22
N GLN A 319 -3.85 1.53 -18.29
CA GLN A 319 -2.47 1.16 -18.66
C GLN A 319 -1.63 0.73 -17.44
N ASP A 320 -2.19 0.83 -16.25
CA ASP A 320 -1.65 0.35 -14.99
C ASP A 320 -1.92 -1.16 -14.78
N ASN A 321 -1.41 -1.71 -13.68
CA ASN A 321 -1.64 -3.09 -13.29
C ASN A 321 -2.44 -3.19 -11.99
N VAL A 322 -3.17 -4.29 -11.85
CA VAL A 322 -3.72 -4.74 -10.57
C VAL A 322 -2.79 -5.80 -9.98
N GLY A 323 -2.42 -5.65 -8.73
CA GLY A 323 -1.62 -6.63 -8.00
C GLY A 323 -2.48 -7.81 -7.55
N VAL A 324 -2.00 -9.02 -7.79
CA VAL A 324 -2.54 -10.24 -7.19
C VAL A 324 -1.70 -10.52 -5.97
N ILE A 325 -2.30 -10.46 -4.78
CA ILE A 325 -1.61 -10.70 -3.51
C ILE A 325 -2.01 -12.06 -2.93
N PRO A 326 -1.08 -12.72 -2.21
CA PRO A 326 -1.39 -13.94 -1.47
C PRO A 326 -2.61 -13.77 -0.54
N SER A 327 -3.35 -14.86 -0.32
CA SER A 327 -4.59 -14.83 0.47
C SER A 327 -4.39 -14.55 1.96
N TYR A 328 -3.15 -14.66 2.44
CA TYR A 328 -2.77 -14.38 3.82
C TYR A 328 -2.32 -12.92 4.03
N ASP A 329 -2.10 -12.15 2.95
CA ASP A 329 -1.74 -10.74 3.06
C ASP A 329 -2.98 -9.88 3.33
N SER A 330 -2.82 -8.78 4.07
CA SER A 330 -3.88 -7.78 4.23
C SER A 330 -3.95 -6.87 3.01
N TYR A 331 -5.16 -6.41 2.66
CA TYR A 331 -5.34 -5.33 1.68
C TYR A 331 -4.65 -4.02 2.08
N HIS A 332 -4.45 -3.81 3.37
CA HIS A 332 -3.92 -2.55 3.88
C HIS A 332 -2.51 -2.28 3.34
N ARG A 333 -2.40 -1.27 2.46
CA ARG A 333 -1.14 -0.83 1.82
C ARG A 333 -0.41 -1.92 1.01
N ALA A 334 -1.06 -3.03 0.66
CA ALA A 334 -0.40 -4.11 -0.04
C ALA A 334 0.09 -3.75 -1.45
N ASN A 335 -0.48 -2.71 -2.07
CA ASN A 335 0.04 -2.14 -3.31
C ASN A 335 1.48 -1.60 -3.14
N GLN A 336 1.87 -1.16 -1.93
CA GLN A 336 3.22 -0.65 -1.64
C GLN A 336 4.30 -1.75 -1.66
N TYR A 337 3.90 -3.03 -1.62
CA TYR A 337 4.83 -4.16 -1.76
C TYR A 337 5.23 -4.45 -3.21
N PHE A 338 4.66 -3.72 -4.17
CA PHE A 338 5.04 -3.80 -5.58
C PHE A 338 6.02 -2.67 -5.92
N PRO A 339 7.13 -2.96 -6.61
CA PRO A 339 8.01 -1.92 -7.15
C PRO A 339 7.25 -0.87 -7.95
N ALA A 340 7.58 0.41 -7.76
CA ALA A 340 6.91 1.53 -8.45
C ALA A 340 6.82 1.38 -9.97
N LYS A 341 7.83 0.75 -10.60
CA LYS A 341 7.87 0.46 -12.05
C LYS A 341 6.77 -0.49 -12.55
N GLN A 342 6.08 -1.19 -11.64
CA GLN A 342 4.97 -2.09 -12.00
C GLN A 342 3.62 -1.36 -12.04
N ASP A 343 3.57 -0.07 -11.66
CA ASP A 343 2.34 0.74 -11.72
C ASP A 343 1.13 0.05 -11.05
N VAL A 344 1.32 -0.49 -9.84
CA VAL A 344 0.27 -1.16 -9.07
C VAL A 344 -0.33 -0.19 -8.06
N PHE A 345 -1.59 0.18 -8.28
CA PHE A 345 -2.34 1.06 -7.38
C PHE A 345 -3.43 0.32 -6.61
N GLU A 346 -3.80 -0.86 -7.11
CA GLU A 346 -4.88 -1.68 -6.58
C GLU A 346 -4.42 -3.11 -6.45
N VAL A 347 -5.03 -3.83 -5.52
CA VAL A 347 -4.72 -5.23 -5.27
C VAL A 347 -6.01 -6.04 -5.08
N LEU A 348 -5.93 -7.32 -5.40
CA LEU A 348 -6.96 -8.33 -5.14
C LEU A 348 -6.30 -9.64 -4.71
N HIS A 349 -7.04 -10.51 -4.03
CA HIS A 349 -6.61 -11.89 -3.88
C HIS A 349 -6.98 -12.71 -5.10
N TYR A 350 -6.19 -13.74 -5.43
CA TYR A 350 -6.52 -14.63 -6.55
C TYR A 350 -7.91 -15.27 -6.42
N LYS A 351 -8.38 -15.55 -5.19
CA LYS A 351 -9.74 -16.06 -4.92
C LYS A 351 -10.86 -15.11 -5.38
N ASP A 352 -10.63 -13.80 -5.35
CA ASP A 352 -11.64 -12.80 -5.72
C ASP A 352 -11.91 -12.78 -7.21
N LEU A 353 -11.04 -13.43 -8.01
CA LEU A 353 -11.32 -13.67 -9.42
C LEU A 353 -12.54 -14.58 -9.64
N GLY A 354 -12.92 -15.39 -8.64
CA GLY A 354 -14.12 -16.22 -8.67
C GLY A 354 -14.27 -17.05 -9.95
N ARG A 355 -15.42 -16.93 -10.61
CA ARG A 355 -15.72 -17.63 -11.87
C ARG A 355 -14.80 -17.23 -13.04
N TYR A 356 -14.10 -16.11 -12.94
CA TYR A 356 -13.25 -15.57 -14.00
C TYR A 356 -11.80 -16.05 -13.94
N LYS A 357 -11.41 -16.88 -12.94
CA LYS A 357 -10.05 -17.43 -12.82
C LYS A 357 -9.53 -17.95 -14.16
N ARG A 358 -10.27 -18.80 -14.87
CA ARG A 358 -9.84 -19.36 -16.18
C ARG A 358 -9.51 -18.31 -17.25
N ARG A 359 -10.20 -17.16 -17.24
CA ARG A 359 -9.99 -16.07 -18.20
C ARG A 359 -8.80 -15.20 -17.84
N VAL A 360 -8.56 -14.99 -16.54
CA VAL A 360 -7.58 -14.03 -16.04
C VAL A 360 -6.21 -14.68 -15.79
N THR A 361 -6.17 -15.90 -15.25
CA THR A 361 -4.93 -16.59 -14.84
C THR A 361 -3.84 -16.66 -15.92
N PRO A 362 -4.14 -16.93 -17.20
CA PRO A 362 -3.11 -16.96 -18.25
C PRO A 362 -2.39 -15.62 -18.47
N PHE A 363 -2.99 -14.51 -18.03
CA PHE A 363 -2.46 -13.15 -18.17
C PHE A 363 -1.82 -12.62 -16.88
N ILE A 364 -1.81 -13.42 -15.81
CA ILE A 364 -1.11 -13.05 -14.58
C ILE A 364 0.38 -13.30 -14.78
N THR A 365 1.19 -12.26 -14.62
CA THR A 365 2.63 -12.39 -14.49
C THR A 365 2.97 -12.62 -13.03
N TRP A 366 3.22 -13.87 -12.67
CA TRP A 366 3.57 -14.27 -11.31
C TRP A 366 5.01 -13.85 -10.96
N GLU A 367 5.20 -13.37 -9.73
CA GLU A 367 6.53 -13.18 -9.16
C GLU A 367 7.23 -14.55 -8.98
N PRO A 368 8.56 -14.59 -9.07
CA PRO A 368 9.30 -15.83 -8.83
C PRO A 368 9.08 -16.31 -7.40
N LEU A 369 8.89 -17.61 -7.24
CA LEU A 369 8.87 -18.24 -5.92
C LEU A 369 10.31 -18.36 -5.38
N PRO A 370 10.50 -18.29 -4.05
CA PRO A 370 11.78 -18.56 -3.44
C PRO A 370 12.35 -19.91 -3.89
N ILE A 371 13.64 -19.92 -4.23
CA ILE A 371 14.37 -21.14 -4.57
C ILE A 371 15.14 -21.58 -3.33
N LEU A 372 14.94 -22.82 -2.91
CA LEU A 372 15.72 -23.41 -1.83
C LEU A 372 16.81 -24.30 -2.41
N ARG A 373 18.07 -23.89 -2.23
CA ARG A 373 19.24 -24.53 -2.84
C ARG A 373 20.30 -24.86 -1.78
N PRO A 374 20.87 -26.07 -1.77
CA PRO A 374 22.02 -26.39 -0.91
C PRO A 374 23.25 -25.56 -1.26
N ILE A 375 24.06 -25.19 -0.26
CA ILE A 375 25.33 -24.44 -0.41
C ILE A 375 26.43 -25.32 -1.00
#